data_AF-A0A2A7UP38-F1
#
_entry.id   AF-A0A2A7UP38-F1
#
_cell.length_a   1.000
_cell.length_b   1.000
_cell.length_c   1.000
_cell.angle_alpha   90.00
_cell.angle_beta   90.00
_cell.angle_gamma   90.00
#
_symmetry.space_group_name_H-M   'P 1'
#
loop_
_entity.id
_entity.type
_entity.pdbx_description
1 polymer ?
#
loop_
_entity_poly.entity_id
_entity_poly.type
_entity_poly.pdbx_seq_one_letter_code
_entity_poly.pdbx_strand_id
1 'polypeptide(L)' 'MWTAGLLSCGSDPGVMTTAQAHSAMQLHLDCTVDRCLVRRRARATLVEAGKCVLDERALRI' A
#
# COMPACT_ATOMS: atom_id res chain seq x y z
N MET A 1 11.61 -10.78 -6.21
CA MET A 1 10.81 -10.90 -7.45
C MET A 1 9.52 -10.12 -7.26
N TRP A 2 9.23 -9.15 -8.14
CA TRP A 2 8.04 -8.30 -8.03
C TRP A 2 6.86 -9.07 -8.62
N THR A 3 5.75 -9.20 -7.90
CA THR A 3 4.55 -9.87 -8.41
C THR A 3 3.81 -8.92 -9.33
N ALA A 4 3.33 -9.42 -10.48
CA ALA A 4 2.56 -8.62 -11.45
C ALA A 4 1.38 -7.86 -10.82
N GLY A 5 0.84 -8.36 -9.69
CA GLY A 5 -0.21 -7.70 -8.92
C GLY A 5 0.14 -6.30 -8.40
N LEU A 6 1.42 -5.96 -8.22
CA LEU A 6 1.83 -4.61 -7.78
C LEU A 6 1.56 -3.52 -8.82
N LEU A 7 1.38 -3.87 -10.08
CA LEU A 7 1.16 -2.90 -11.17
C LEU A 7 -0.33 -2.62 -11.41
N SER A 8 -1.22 -3.48 -10.91
CA SER A 8 -2.66 -3.37 -11.13
C SER A 8 -3.33 -2.67 -9.95
N CYS A 9 -3.64 -1.37 -10.11
CA CYS A 9 -4.26 -0.52 -9.08
C CYS A 9 -5.54 -1.13 -8.46
N GLY A 10 -6.37 -1.78 -9.30
CA GLY A 10 -7.66 -2.34 -8.91
C GLY A 10 -7.62 -3.81 -8.47
N SER A 11 -6.45 -4.44 -8.40
CA SER A 11 -6.33 -5.83 -7.96
C SER A 11 -5.65 -5.88 -6.60
N ASP A 12 -6.18 -6.67 -5.67
CA ASP A 12 -5.48 -6.93 -4.40
C ASP A 12 -4.18 -7.69 -4.70
N PRO A 13 -3.01 -7.14 -4.35
CA PRO A 13 -1.72 -7.79 -4.57
C PRO A 13 -1.43 -8.92 -3.56
N GLY A 14 -2.30 -9.13 -2.58
CA GLY A 14 -2.16 -10.16 -1.54
C GLY A 14 -1.24 -9.72 -0.40
N VAL A 15 -0.62 -10.69 0.27
CA VAL A 15 0.33 -10.42 1.36
C VAL A 15 1.60 -9.78 0.79
N MET A 16 2.08 -8.73 1.45
CA MET A 16 3.30 -8.02 1.07
C MET A 16 4.35 -8.12 2.17
N THR A 17 5.61 -8.18 1.74
CA THR A 17 6.74 -7.79 2.58
C THR A 17 6.80 -6.27 2.72
N THR A 18 7.47 -5.76 3.76
CA THR A 18 7.72 -4.32 3.94
C THR A 18 8.41 -3.68 2.72
N ALA A 19 9.36 -4.39 2.09
CA ALA A 19 10.02 -3.90 0.88
C ALA A 19 9.04 -3.76 -0.30
N GLN A 20 8.19 -4.77 -0.53
CA GLN A 20 7.14 -4.70 -1.56
C GLN A 20 6.14 -3.58 -1.29
N ALA A 21 5.78 -3.35 -0.03
CA ALA A 21 4.89 -2.26 0.34
C ALA A 21 5.48 -0.88 0.05
N HIS A 22 6.76 -0.65 0.35
CA HIS A 22 7.45 0.58 -0.06
C HIS A 22 7.51 0.72 -1.58
N SER A 23 7.90 -0.35 -2.28
CA SER A 23 7.90 -0.38 -3.74
C SER A 23 6.54 -0.02 -4.35
N ALA A 24 5.46 -0.58 -3.81
CA ALA A 24 4.09 -0.30 -4.24
C ALA A 24 3.72 1.18 -4.06
N MET A 25 4.14 1.79 -2.95
CA MET A 25 3.92 3.23 -2.70
C MET A 25 4.66 4.12 -3.70
N GLN A 26 5.84 3.69 -4.17
CA GLN A 26 6.62 4.40 -5.19
C GLN A 26 6.07 4.17 -6.61
N LEU A 27 5.59 2.98 -6.93
CA LEU A 27 5.00 2.70 -8.24
C LEU A 27 3.70 3.47 -8.49
N HIS A 28 2.92 3.70 -7.44
CA HIS A 28 1.60 4.33 -7.54
C HIS A 28 1.62 5.76 -6.99
N LEU A 29 2.72 6.51 -7.12
CA LEU A 29 2.88 7.85 -6.51
C LEU A 29 1.70 8.79 -6.83
N ASP A 30 1.16 8.74 -8.03
CA ASP A 30 0.04 9.57 -8.49
C ASP A 30 -1.35 9.01 -8.14
N CYS A 31 -1.40 7.89 -7.42
CA CYS A 31 -2.65 7.28 -7.00
C CYS A 31 -2.94 7.49 -5.51
N THR A 32 -4.21 7.39 -5.15
CA THR A 32 -4.67 7.58 -3.77
C THR A 32 -5.04 6.24 -3.12
N VAL A 33 -4.85 6.17 -1.80
CA VAL A 33 -5.11 4.97 -0.97
C VAL A 33 -6.60 4.61 -0.87
N ASP A 34 -7.47 5.58 -1.11
CA ASP A 34 -8.93 5.40 -1.24
C ASP A 34 -9.30 4.66 -2.52
N ARG A 35 -8.59 4.89 -3.64
CA ARG A 35 -8.89 4.30 -4.96
C ARG A 35 -8.04 3.10 -5.34
N CYS A 36 -6.84 2.97 -4.79
CA CYS A 36 -5.89 1.92 -5.14
C CYS A 36 -5.83 0.82 -4.09
N LEU A 37 -6.23 -0.40 -4.45
CA LEU A 37 -6.15 -1.56 -3.57
C LEU A 37 -4.70 -1.90 -3.21
N VAL A 38 -3.78 -1.71 -4.16
CA VAL A 38 -2.34 -1.92 -3.95
C VAL A 38 -1.78 -0.95 -2.91
N ARG A 39 -2.05 0.37 -3.03
CA ARG A 39 -1.61 1.35 -2.02
C ARG A 39 -2.29 1.15 -0.68
N ARG A 40 -3.58 0.80 -0.67
CA ARG A 40 -4.32 0.49 0.56
C ARG A 40 -3.67 -0.68 1.30
N ARG A 41 -3.38 -1.76 0.59
CA ARG A 41 -2.71 -2.95 1.14
C ARG A 41 -1.31 -2.62 1.63
N ALA A 42 -0.51 -1.92 0.82
CA ALA A 42 0.83 -1.48 1.18
C ALA A 42 0.81 -0.60 2.45
N ARG A 43 -0.15 0.32 2.58
CA ARG A 43 -0.29 1.15 3.78
C ARG A 43 -0.53 0.30 5.01
N ALA A 44 -1.50 -0.62 4.95
CA ALA A 44 -1.80 -1.51 6.05
C ALA A 44 -0.56 -2.30 6.49
N THR A 45 0.15 -2.91 5.53
CA THR A 45 1.40 -3.64 5.80
C THR A 45 2.47 -2.77 6.47
N LEU A 46 2.63 -1.51 6.04
CA LEU A 46 3.61 -0.60 6.64
C LEU A 46 3.21 -0.13 8.04
N VAL A 47 1.92 0.05 8.30
CA VAL A 47 1.38 0.38 9.63
C VAL A 47 1.56 -0.79 10.59
N GLU A 48 1.17 -2.00 10.18
CA GLU A 48 1.33 -3.23 10.95
C GLU A 48 2.81 -3.51 11.28
N ALA A 49 3.73 -3.18 10.36
CA ALA A 49 5.17 -3.31 10.57
C ALA A 49 5.81 -2.16 11.38
N GLY A 50 5.03 -1.17 11.84
CA GLY A 50 5.53 0.00 12.57
C GLY A 50 6.42 0.93 11.74
N LYS A 51 6.30 0.89 10.41
CA LYS A 51 7.07 1.73 9.45
C LYS A 51 6.27 2.91 8.91
N CYS A 52 4.99 2.99 9.23
CA CYS A 52 4.12 4.11 8.91
C CYS A 52 3.20 4.37 10.11
N VAL A 53 3.19 5.59 10.62
CA VAL A 53 2.26 6.03 11.67
C VAL A 53 1.21 6.90 11.01
N LEU A 54 -0.06 6.55 11.21
CA LEU A 54 -1.18 7.35 10.70
C LEU A 54 -1.56 8.41 11.72
N ASP A 55 -1.81 9.62 11.22
CA ASP A 55 -2.49 10.65 12.00
C ASP A 55 -3.94 10.22 12.28
N GLU A 56 -4.51 10.65 13.41
CA GLU A 56 -5.89 10.30 13.77
C GLU A 56 -6.91 10.68 12.70
N ARG A 57 -6.69 11.77 11.95
CA ARG A 57 -7.58 12.18 10.85
C ARG A 57 -7.63 11.13 9.74
N ALA A 58 -6.51 10.43 9.50
CA ALA A 58 -6.42 9.38 8.48
C ALA A 58 -7.08 8.06 8.89
N LEU A 59 -7.54 7.93 10.15
CA LEU A 59 -8.33 6.78 10.62
C LEU A 59 -9.84 6.97 10.41
N ARG A 60 -10.30 8.18 10.08
CA ARG A 60 -11.73 8.54 9.97
C ARG A 60 -12.30 8.37 8.55
N ILE A 61 -11.52 7.81 7.64
CA ILE A 61 -11.83 7.60 6.22
C ILE A 61 -12.20 6.15 5.92
#